data_AF-A0A809PJX0-F1
#
_entry.id   AF-A0A809PJX0-F1
#
_cell.length_a   1.000
_cell.length_b   1.000
_cell.length_c   1.000
_cell.angle_alpha   90.00
_cell.angle_beta   90.00
_cell.angle_gamma   90.00
#
_symmetry.space_group_name_H-M   'P 1'
#
loop_
_entity.id
_entity.type
_entity.pdbx_description
1 polymer ?
#
loop_
_entity_poly.entity_id
_entity_poly.type
_entity_poly.pdbx_seq_one_letter_code
_entity_poly.pdbx_strand_id
1 'polypeptide(L)'
;MSTIDQGPKTSEKEFISEVQRFLSANGYIQQDECHFDGDNDERADVELVLVTSRWPAEMPGALLLEAKSHHSKDSPNTINKAFGQLLKETNKSLVTRAQREHCLGLLIPIDGATWTDPKGESINRGSGIDYYRTGFQRIDADVFAGFGRLVNARYVLAFSVLNQYLEVFNWDAFHVGNQPLARLTAQ
;
A
#
# COMPACT_ATOMS: atom_id res chain seq x y z
N MET A 1 -19.94 -14.97 0.92
CA MET A 1 -19.29 -14.13 -0.12
C MET A 1 -19.39 -12.69 0.37
N SER A 2 -18.26 -12.05 0.67
CA SER A 2 -18.27 -10.61 0.90
C SER A 2 -18.55 -9.93 -0.42
N THR A 3 -19.57 -9.07 -0.48
CA THR A 3 -19.76 -8.15 -1.62
C THR A 3 -18.53 -7.25 -1.69
N ILE A 4 -17.84 -7.27 -2.84
CA ILE A 4 -16.73 -6.35 -3.11
C ILE A 4 -17.35 -5.02 -3.49
N ASP A 5 -17.05 -3.96 -2.74
CA ASP A 5 -17.50 -2.63 -3.10
C ASP A 5 -16.81 -2.16 -4.38
N GLN A 6 -17.62 -1.62 -5.31
CA GLN A 6 -17.19 -1.23 -6.64
C GLN A 6 -17.25 0.29 -6.75
N GLY A 7 -16.09 0.92 -6.94
CA GLY A 7 -15.95 2.35 -7.15
C GLY A 7 -15.67 2.73 -8.60
N PRO A 8 -15.56 4.03 -8.90
CA PRO A 8 -14.93 4.47 -10.14
C PRO A 8 -13.44 4.06 -10.14
N LYS A 9 -12.85 3.99 -11.33
CA LYS A 9 -11.39 3.87 -11.45
C LYS A 9 -10.72 5.07 -10.76
N THR A 10 -9.78 4.79 -9.86
CA THR A 10 -8.96 5.81 -9.19
C THR A 10 -7.53 5.76 -9.73
N SER A 11 -6.97 6.91 -10.07
CA SER A 11 -5.53 7.01 -10.40
C SER A 11 -4.67 6.83 -9.15
N GLU A 12 -3.39 6.50 -9.33
CA GLU A 12 -2.45 6.33 -8.19
C GLU A 12 -2.34 7.62 -7.37
N LYS A 13 -2.26 8.78 -8.03
CA LYS A 13 -2.21 10.09 -7.37
C LYS A 13 -3.47 10.41 -6.56
N GLU A 14 -4.65 10.15 -7.12
CA GLU A 14 -5.92 10.32 -6.40
C GLU A 14 -5.98 9.38 -5.19
N PHE A 15 -5.58 8.11 -5.37
CA PHE A 15 -5.57 7.13 -4.29
C PHE A 15 -4.64 7.54 -3.14
N ILE A 16 -3.42 7.97 -3.46
CA ILE A 16 -2.46 8.52 -2.47
C ILE A 16 -3.06 9.73 -1.74
N SER A 17 -3.73 10.62 -2.47
CA SER A 17 -4.36 11.83 -1.89
C SER A 17 -5.50 11.48 -0.92
N GLU A 18 -6.29 10.45 -1.23
CA GLU A 18 -7.34 9.95 -0.33
C GLU A 18 -6.76 9.33 0.94
N VAL A 19 -5.67 8.56 0.82
CA VAL A 19 -4.95 8.00 1.97
C VAL A 19 -4.38 9.11 2.86
N GLN A 20 -3.76 10.14 2.27
CA GLN A 20 -3.29 11.31 3.01
C GLN A 20 -4.42 11.96 3.81
N ARG A 21 -5.55 12.24 3.16
CA ARG A 21 -6.70 12.88 3.81
C ARG A 21 -7.20 12.06 4.99
N PHE A 22 -7.35 10.75 4.79
CA PHE A 22 -7.77 9.83 5.84
C PHE A 22 -6.80 9.83 7.03
N LEU A 23 -5.50 9.66 6.79
CA LEU A 23 -4.51 9.56 7.86
C LEU A 23 -4.37 10.87 8.64
N SER A 24 -4.36 12.01 7.94
CA SER A 24 -4.30 13.34 8.54
C SER A 24 -5.53 13.65 9.36
N ALA A 25 -6.74 13.46 8.80
CA ALA A 25 -7.99 13.80 9.48
C ALA A 25 -8.19 13.02 10.78
N ASN A 26 -7.63 11.80 10.86
CA ASN A 26 -7.77 10.92 12.02
C ASN A 26 -6.56 10.91 12.97
N GLY A 27 -5.56 11.77 12.72
CA GLY A 27 -4.40 11.92 13.60
C GLY A 27 -3.50 10.68 13.67
N TYR A 28 -3.44 9.88 12.60
CA TYR A 28 -2.57 8.70 12.53
C TYR A 28 -1.11 9.07 12.23
N ILE A 29 -0.84 10.25 11.69
CA ILE A 29 0.48 10.65 11.22
C ILE A 29 0.89 12.05 11.71
N GLN A 30 2.19 12.30 11.74
CA GLN A 30 2.77 13.62 11.91
C GLN A 30 2.84 14.30 10.54
N GLN A 31 1.76 14.98 10.17
CA GLN A 31 1.52 15.45 8.79
C GLN A 31 2.70 16.24 8.19
N ASP A 32 3.30 17.14 8.96
CA ASP A 32 4.40 18.00 8.49
C ASP A 32 5.71 17.24 8.20
N GLU A 33 5.79 15.98 8.60
CA GLU A 33 6.96 15.11 8.39
C GLU A 33 6.72 14.02 7.33
N CYS A 34 5.54 14.01 6.71
CA CYS A 34 5.12 13.01 5.72
C CYS A 34 5.28 13.50 4.27
N HIS A 35 5.21 12.58 3.31
CA HIS A 35 5.27 12.86 1.87
C HIS A 35 4.24 12.00 1.11
N PHE A 36 3.63 12.59 0.08
CA PHE A 36 2.55 12.00 -0.72
C PHE A 36 2.60 12.60 -2.12
N ASP A 37 3.35 12.03 -3.05
CA ASP A 37 3.49 12.63 -4.40
C ASP A 37 3.49 11.61 -5.55
N GLY A 38 3.75 10.33 -5.27
CA GLY A 38 3.56 9.23 -6.22
C GLY A 38 4.48 9.19 -7.44
N ASP A 39 5.39 10.15 -7.62
CA ASP A 39 6.38 10.18 -8.71
C ASP A 39 7.55 11.09 -8.30
N ASN A 40 8.48 10.57 -7.49
CA ASN A 40 9.69 11.30 -7.09
C ASN A 40 10.93 10.40 -7.18
N ASP A 41 11.96 10.85 -7.89
CA ASP A 41 13.23 10.10 -8.02
C ASP A 41 14.03 10.06 -6.71
N GLU A 42 13.80 11.01 -5.82
CA GLU A 42 14.52 11.19 -4.55
C GLU A 42 13.77 10.58 -3.35
N ARG A 43 12.45 10.33 -3.47
CA ARG A 43 11.57 9.91 -2.37
C ARG A 43 10.67 8.74 -2.74
N ALA A 44 10.17 7.99 -1.76
CA ALA A 44 9.14 6.99 -2.00
C ALA A 44 7.79 7.66 -2.33
N ASP A 45 6.87 6.96 -2.99
CA ASP A 45 5.54 7.48 -3.35
C ASP A 45 4.82 8.10 -2.15
N VAL A 46 4.88 7.39 -1.02
CA VAL A 46 4.33 7.79 0.27
C VAL A 46 5.35 7.55 1.37
N GLU A 47 5.55 8.55 2.22
CA GLU A 47 6.42 8.43 3.38
C GLU A 47 5.69 8.91 4.62
N LEU A 48 5.58 8.05 5.62
CA LEU A 48 4.78 8.31 6.81
C LEU A 48 5.68 8.40 8.04
N VAL A 49 5.39 9.36 8.90
CA VAL A 49 5.86 9.39 10.29
C VAL A 49 4.65 9.13 11.18
N LEU A 50 4.68 8.01 11.90
CA LEU A 50 3.51 7.49 12.59
C LEU A 50 3.36 8.14 13.97
N VAL A 51 2.11 8.40 14.37
CA VAL A 51 1.78 8.64 15.78
C VAL A 51 1.69 7.28 16.46
N THR A 52 2.79 6.78 17.00
CA THR A 52 2.95 5.38 17.44
C THR A 52 1.86 4.87 18.39
N SER A 53 1.27 5.75 19.22
CA SER A 53 0.14 5.39 20.11
C SER A 53 -1.18 5.10 19.38
N ARG A 54 -1.26 5.34 18.08
CA ARG A 54 -2.45 5.14 17.22
C ARG A 54 -2.29 3.97 16.25
N TRP A 55 -1.13 3.30 16.26
CA TRP A 55 -0.80 2.16 15.39
C TRP A 55 -0.48 0.92 16.24
N PRO A 56 -0.46 -0.28 15.65
CA PRO A 56 0.05 -1.48 16.32
C PRO A 56 1.45 -1.25 16.93
N ALA A 57 1.69 -1.82 18.10
CA ALA A 57 2.90 -1.54 18.90
C ALA A 57 4.21 -1.96 18.20
N GLU A 58 4.12 -2.93 17.28
CA GLU A 58 5.22 -3.45 16.48
C GLU A 58 5.56 -2.59 15.24
N MET A 59 4.77 -1.56 14.95
CA MET A 59 5.03 -0.68 13.81
C MET A 59 6.22 0.25 14.07
N PRO A 60 7.09 0.48 13.07
CA PRO A 60 8.19 1.42 13.19
C PRO A 60 7.68 2.85 13.34
N GLY A 61 8.56 3.77 13.78
CA GLY A 61 8.23 5.20 13.84
C GLY A 61 8.01 5.83 12.46
N ALA A 62 8.50 5.20 11.39
CA ALA A 62 8.32 5.67 10.02
C ALA A 62 8.14 4.53 9.00
N LEU A 63 7.40 4.79 7.92
CA LEU A 63 7.19 3.89 6.79
C LEU A 63 7.53 4.58 5.47
N LEU A 64 8.20 3.86 4.56
CA LEU A 64 8.28 4.24 3.16
C LEU A 64 7.42 3.27 2.37
N LEU A 65 6.48 3.76 1.59
CA LEU A 65 5.48 2.96 0.92
C LEU A 65 5.55 3.20 -0.58
N GLU A 66 5.63 2.11 -1.32
CA GLU A 66 5.32 2.10 -2.75
C GLU A 66 3.80 1.96 -2.89
N ALA A 67 3.15 2.87 -3.61
CA ALA A 67 1.72 2.79 -3.85
C ALA A 67 1.47 2.08 -5.18
N LYS A 68 0.57 1.10 -5.24
CA LYS A 68 0.21 0.45 -6.51
C LYS A 68 -1.27 0.19 -6.62
N SER A 69 -1.83 0.51 -7.78
CA SER A 69 -3.23 0.25 -8.10
C SER A 69 -3.40 -0.84 -9.18
N HIS A 70 -4.28 -1.81 -8.91
CA HIS A 70 -4.71 -2.81 -9.89
C HIS A 70 -5.83 -2.29 -10.81
N HIS A 71 -6.26 -1.03 -10.64
CA HIS A 71 -7.27 -0.37 -11.47
C HIS A 71 -6.68 0.12 -12.82
N SER A 72 -5.92 -0.75 -13.49
CA SER A 72 -5.31 -0.45 -14.80
C SER A 72 -5.40 -1.64 -15.75
N LYS A 73 -5.22 -1.38 -17.05
CA LYS A 73 -5.09 -2.44 -18.05
C LYS A 73 -3.79 -3.22 -17.86
N ASP A 74 -2.73 -2.53 -17.44
CA ASP A 74 -1.43 -3.10 -17.12
C ASP A 74 -1.37 -3.71 -15.72
N SER A 75 -2.52 -3.92 -15.07
CA SER A 75 -2.61 -4.57 -13.77
C SER A 75 -1.74 -5.84 -13.68
N PRO A 76 -1.69 -6.77 -14.66
CA PRO A 76 -0.86 -7.97 -14.55
C PRO A 76 0.62 -7.70 -14.25
N ASN A 77 1.14 -6.52 -14.66
CA ASN A 77 2.51 -6.12 -14.43
C ASN A 77 2.73 -5.45 -13.07
N THR A 78 1.68 -4.99 -12.39
CA THR A 78 1.77 -4.26 -11.11
C THR A 78 2.37 -5.13 -10.01
N ILE A 79 2.10 -6.44 -10.01
CA ILE A 79 2.69 -7.41 -9.08
C ILE A 79 4.22 -7.36 -9.20
N ASN A 80 4.77 -7.56 -10.40
CA ASN A 80 6.23 -7.56 -10.61
C ASN A 80 6.84 -6.17 -10.43
N LYS A 81 6.12 -5.11 -10.83
CA LYS A 81 6.55 -3.72 -10.64
C LYS A 81 6.69 -3.38 -9.16
N ALA A 82 5.81 -3.86 -8.28
CA ALA A 82 5.91 -3.64 -6.84
C ALA A 82 7.27 -4.10 -6.29
N PHE A 83 7.72 -5.32 -6.63
CA PHE A 83 9.04 -5.81 -6.21
C PHE A 83 10.19 -4.97 -6.78
N GLY A 84 10.13 -4.66 -8.07
CA GLY A 84 11.17 -3.86 -8.72
C GLY A 84 11.29 -2.46 -8.12
N GLN A 85 10.18 -1.86 -7.71
CA GLN A 85 10.17 -0.55 -7.09
C GLN A 85 10.64 -0.60 -5.64
N LEU A 86 10.14 -1.55 -4.83
CA LEU A 86 10.64 -1.77 -3.46
C LEU A 86 12.16 -1.98 -3.43
N LEU A 87 12.73 -2.64 -4.43
CA LEU A 87 14.19 -2.79 -4.56
C LEU A 87 14.91 -1.47 -4.90
N LYS A 88 14.29 -0.56 -5.63
CA LYS A 88 14.89 0.77 -5.89
C LYS A 88 14.84 1.65 -4.64
N GLU A 89 13.76 1.57 -3.87
CA GLU A 89 13.57 2.33 -2.65
C GLU A 89 14.65 2.05 -1.60
N THR A 90 15.29 0.86 -1.60
CA THR A 90 16.39 0.56 -0.68
C THR A 90 17.61 1.47 -0.84
N ASN A 91 17.77 2.08 -2.02
CA ASN A 91 18.89 2.96 -2.34
C ASN A 91 18.52 4.45 -2.23
N LYS A 92 17.25 4.79 -2.01
CA LYS A 92 16.85 6.20 -1.89
C LYS A 92 17.31 6.78 -0.57
N SER A 93 17.82 7.99 -0.65
CA SER A 93 18.55 8.66 0.42
C SER A 93 17.61 9.08 1.56
N LEU A 94 17.75 8.40 2.69
CA LEU A 94 17.10 8.69 3.98
C LEU A 94 17.65 9.94 4.68
N VAL A 95 18.28 10.87 3.95
CA VAL A 95 19.15 11.93 4.52
C VAL A 95 18.45 12.82 5.56
N THR A 96 17.13 12.97 5.51
CA THR A 96 16.34 13.70 6.52
C THR A 96 15.90 12.87 7.74
N ARG A 97 16.26 11.58 7.81
CA ARG A 97 15.62 10.58 8.70
C ARG A 97 16.54 9.67 9.49
N ALA A 98 17.85 9.94 9.51
CA ALA A 98 18.89 9.07 10.08
C ALA A 98 18.72 8.69 11.58
N GLN A 99 17.65 9.09 12.26
CA GLN A 99 17.39 8.86 13.68
C GLN A 99 16.18 7.95 13.99
N ARG A 100 15.36 7.55 13.00
CA ARG A 100 14.19 6.67 13.25
C ARG A 100 14.34 5.32 12.55
N GLU A 101 13.98 4.26 13.26
CA GLU A 101 13.75 2.96 12.62
C GLU A 101 12.63 3.13 11.60
N HIS A 102 12.87 2.65 10.38
CA HIS A 102 11.90 2.66 9.30
C HIS A 102 11.90 1.30 8.61
N CYS A 103 10.85 1.04 7.85
CA CYS A 103 10.80 -0.09 6.94
C CYS A 103 10.05 0.29 5.67
N LEU A 104 10.21 -0.54 4.64
CA LEU A 104 9.44 -0.43 3.43
C LEU A 104 8.07 -1.12 3.60
N GLY A 105 7.14 -0.77 2.74
CA GLY A 105 5.86 -1.44 2.62
C GLY A 105 5.18 -1.15 1.29
N LEU A 106 4.07 -1.84 1.07
CA LEU A 106 3.23 -1.65 -0.11
C LEU A 106 1.91 -1.02 0.30
N LEU A 107 1.44 -0.02 -0.44
CA LEU A 107 0.12 0.58 -0.28
C LEU A 107 -0.77 0.20 -1.47
N ILE A 108 -1.89 -0.47 -1.20
CA ILE A 108 -2.81 -0.99 -2.23
C ILE A 108 -4.25 -0.58 -1.94
N PRO A 109 -5.10 -0.41 -2.97
CA PRO A 109 -6.53 -0.24 -2.76
C PRO A 109 -7.18 -1.56 -2.34
N ILE A 110 -8.17 -1.51 -1.45
CA ILE A 110 -9.06 -2.63 -1.14
C ILE A 110 -10.13 -2.75 -2.22
N ASP A 111 -10.68 -1.60 -2.62
CA ASP A 111 -11.90 -1.50 -3.41
C ASP A 111 -11.72 -2.07 -4.83
N GLY A 112 -12.81 -2.64 -5.35
CA GLY A 112 -12.93 -2.92 -6.77
C GLY A 112 -13.19 -1.64 -7.56
N ALA A 113 -13.05 -1.73 -8.87
CA ALA A 113 -13.40 -0.63 -9.76
C ALA A 113 -14.06 -1.12 -11.03
N THR A 114 -15.05 -0.36 -11.48
CA THR A 114 -15.68 -0.54 -12.78
C THR A 114 -15.57 0.75 -13.59
N TRP A 115 -15.11 0.66 -14.85
CA TRP A 115 -15.03 1.81 -15.76
C TRP A 115 -15.17 1.39 -17.22
N THR A 116 -15.48 2.34 -18.08
CA THR A 116 -15.51 2.14 -19.54
C THR A 116 -14.19 2.61 -20.14
N ASP A 117 -13.58 1.80 -21.00
CA ASP A 117 -12.35 2.15 -21.68
C ASP A 117 -12.60 3.06 -22.91
N PRO A 118 -11.55 3.60 -23.57
CA PRO A 118 -11.72 4.43 -24.77
C PRO A 118 -12.38 3.74 -25.97
N LYS A 119 -12.47 2.40 -25.97
CA LYS A 119 -13.12 1.61 -27.01
C LYS A 119 -14.59 1.32 -26.69
N GLY A 120 -15.09 1.75 -25.52
CA GLY A 120 -16.45 1.48 -25.06
C GLY A 120 -16.59 0.15 -24.30
N GLU A 121 -15.50 -0.55 -24.00
CA GLU A 121 -15.53 -1.81 -23.26
C GLU A 121 -15.63 -1.55 -21.75
N SER A 122 -16.55 -2.25 -21.08
CA SER A 122 -16.64 -2.22 -19.62
C SER A 122 -15.54 -3.08 -19.01
N ILE A 123 -14.73 -2.48 -18.14
CA ILE A 123 -13.68 -3.15 -17.38
C ILE A 123 -14.12 -3.21 -15.93
N ASN A 124 -14.07 -4.43 -15.37
CA ASN A 124 -14.34 -4.70 -13.96
C ASN A 124 -13.07 -5.25 -13.30
N ARG A 125 -12.75 -4.72 -12.12
CA ARG A 125 -11.68 -5.20 -11.24
C ARG A 125 -12.28 -5.53 -9.87
N GLY A 126 -11.95 -6.73 -9.38
CA GLY A 126 -12.30 -7.18 -8.04
C GLY A 126 -11.46 -6.51 -6.95
N SER A 127 -11.47 -7.08 -5.75
CA SER A 127 -10.72 -6.54 -4.61
C SER A 127 -9.22 -6.52 -4.87
N GLY A 128 -8.57 -5.43 -4.48
CA GLY A 128 -7.11 -5.34 -4.57
C GLY A 128 -6.40 -6.29 -3.62
N ILE A 129 -6.95 -6.53 -2.42
CA ILE A 129 -6.41 -7.53 -1.49
C ILE A 129 -6.33 -8.90 -2.18
N ASP A 130 -7.44 -9.38 -2.73
CA ASP A 130 -7.50 -10.67 -3.42
C ASP A 130 -6.56 -10.71 -4.62
N TYR A 131 -6.51 -9.61 -5.39
CA TYR A 131 -5.65 -9.47 -6.56
C TYR A 131 -4.16 -9.62 -6.21
N TYR A 132 -3.65 -8.79 -5.29
CA TYR A 132 -2.24 -8.80 -4.92
C TYR A 132 -1.87 -10.06 -4.15
N ARG A 133 -2.73 -10.53 -3.23
CA ARG A 133 -2.49 -11.76 -2.46
C ARG A 133 -2.38 -12.96 -3.38
N THR A 134 -3.33 -13.14 -4.31
CA THR A 134 -3.27 -14.23 -5.30
C THR A 134 -2.03 -14.12 -6.18
N GLY A 135 -1.62 -12.90 -6.53
CA GLY A 135 -0.39 -12.64 -7.26
C GLY A 135 0.86 -13.08 -6.51
N PHE A 136 0.99 -12.66 -5.25
CA PHE A 136 2.15 -12.97 -4.40
C PHE A 136 2.21 -14.44 -4.00
N GLN A 137 1.08 -15.11 -3.80
CA GLN A 137 1.01 -16.54 -3.50
C GLN A 137 1.57 -17.45 -4.59
N ARG A 138 1.76 -16.93 -5.81
CA ARG A 138 2.45 -17.67 -6.89
C ARG A 138 3.96 -17.73 -6.70
N ILE A 139 4.50 -16.90 -5.83
CA ILE A 139 5.90 -16.88 -5.44
C ILE A 139 6.06 -17.84 -4.27
N ASP A 140 7.10 -18.67 -4.33
CA ASP A 140 7.48 -19.54 -3.22
C ASP A 140 7.62 -18.72 -1.91
N ALA A 141 7.13 -19.28 -0.80
CA ALA A 141 7.02 -18.55 0.46
C ALA A 141 8.40 -18.12 0.99
N ASP A 142 9.43 -18.96 0.85
CA ASP A 142 10.78 -18.63 1.30
C ASP A 142 11.42 -17.54 0.42
N VAL A 143 11.12 -17.57 -0.89
CA VAL A 143 11.55 -16.51 -1.82
C VAL A 143 10.87 -15.19 -1.50
N PHE A 144 9.55 -15.20 -1.27
CA PHE A 144 8.79 -13.99 -0.94
C PHE A 144 9.24 -13.36 0.39
N ALA A 145 9.38 -14.19 1.43
CA ALA A 145 9.87 -13.74 2.73
C ALA A 145 11.35 -13.32 2.67
N GLY A 146 12.15 -14.02 1.87
CA GLY A 146 13.54 -13.66 1.59
C GLY A 146 13.67 -12.28 0.95
N PHE A 147 12.81 -11.96 -0.02
CA PHE A 147 12.73 -10.63 -0.61
C PHE A 147 12.35 -9.57 0.43
N GLY A 148 11.30 -9.82 1.23
CA GLY A 148 10.88 -8.89 2.28
C GLY A 148 12.00 -8.54 3.25
N ARG A 149 12.77 -9.55 3.69
CA ARG A 149 13.98 -9.34 4.52
C ARG A 149 15.07 -8.56 3.79
N LEU A 150 15.33 -8.87 2.53
CA LEU A 150 16.38 -8.22 1.73
C LEU A 150 16.15 -6.70 1.63
N VAL A 151 14.92 -6.29 1.35
CA VAL A 151 14.58 -4.86 1.16
C VAL A 151 14.02 -4.20 2.42
N ASN A 152 13.96 -4.94 3.54
CA ASN A 152 13.29 -4.51 4.78
C ASN A 152 11.82 -4.09 4.52
N ALA A 153 11.10 -4.79 3.64
CA ALA A 153 9.66 -4.66 3.49
C ALA A 153 8.95 -5.48 4.56
N ARG A 154 8.17 -4.82 5.43
CA ARG A 154 7.53 -5.48 6.59
C ARG A 154 6.01 -5.45 6.56
N TYR A 155 5.40 -4.54 5.78
CA TYR A 155 3.96 -4.33 5.82
C TYR A 155 3.32 -4.16 4.44
N VAL A 156 2.06 -4.61 4.34
CA VAL A 156 1.13 -4.24 3.28
C VAL A 156 -0.01 -3.46 3.92
N LEU A 157 -0.19 -2.22 3.47
CA LEU A 157 -1.27 -1.33 3.87
C LEU A 157 -2.34 -1.37 2.78
N ALA A 158 -3.55 -1.80 3.12
CA ALA A 158 -4.66 -1.87 2.19
C ALA A 158 -5.72 -0.84 2.58
N PHE A 159 -6.03 0.10 1.70
CA PHE A 159 -6.97 1.20 2.00
C PHE A 159 -8.26 1.07 1.19
N SER A 160 -9.41 1.18 1.86
CA SER A 160 -10.71 1.37 1.22
C SER A 160 -11.02 2.85 1.17
N VAL A 161 -11.02 3.41 -0.05
CA VAL A 161 -11.47 4.77 -0.33
C VAL A 161 -12.99 4.87 -0.11
N LEU A 162 -13.75 3.84 -0.48
CA LEU A 162 -15.21 3.86 -0.36
C LEU A 162 -15.68 3.82 1.10
N ASN A 163 -15.04 3.01 1.93
CA ASN A 163 -15.46 2.79 3.30
C ASN A 163 -14.57 3.49 4.34
N GLN A 164 -13.53 4.22 3.89
CA GLN A 164 -12.64 5.04 4.73
C GLN A 164 -12.04 4.25 5.92
N TYR A 165 -11.38 3.13 5.60
CA TYR A 165 -10.59 2.37 6.57
C TYR A 165 -9.30 1.84 5.94
N LEU A 166 -8.29 1.63 6.78
CA LEU A 166 -7.00 1.07 6.41
C LEU A 166 -6.76 -0.23 7.16
N GLU A 167 -6.41 -1.29 6.44
CA GLU A 167 -5.94 -2.55 7.01
C GLU A 167 -4.42 -2.64 6.93
N VAL A 168 -3.81 -3.05 8.03
CA VAL A 168 -2.37 -3.24 8.15
C VAL A 168 -2.10 -4.73 8.21
N PHE A 169 -1.34 -5.25 7.26
CA PHE A 169 -0.89 -6.63 7.24
C PHE A 169 0.61 -6.69 7.43
N ASN A 170 1.09 -7.68 8.18
CA ASN A 170 2.49 -8.09 8.08
C ASN A 170 2.73 -8.67 6.67
N TRP A 171 3.90 -8.40 6.10
CA TRP A 171 4.30 -8.83 4.75
C TRP A 171 4.12 -10.33 4.53
N ASP A 172 4.74 -11.16 5.38
CA ASP A 172 4.68 -12.62 5.27
C ASP A 172 3.26 -13.13 5.53
N ALA A 173 2.57 -12.53 6.51
CA ALA A 173 1.19 -12.86 6.85
C ALA A 173 0.22 -12.57 5.69
N PHE A 174 0.45 -11.48 4.95
CA PHE A 174 -0.36 -11.12 3.78
C PHE A 174 -0.26 -12.18 2.69
N HIS A 175 0.94 -12.71 2.44
CA HIS A 175 1.19 -13.77 1.45
C HIS A 175 0.44 -15.05 1.79
N VAL A 176 0.50 -15.52 3.05
CA VAL A 176 -0.18 -16.77 3.45
C VAL A 176 -1.69 -16.61 3.68
N GLY A 177 -2.24 -15.41 3.53
CA GLY A 177 -3.68 -15.14 3.63
C GLY A 177 -4.21 -14.94 5.05
N ASN A 178 -3.36 -14.52 5.98
CA ASN A 178 -3.77 -14.19 7.34
C ASN A 178 -4.59 -12.88 7.40
N GLN A 179 -5.28 -12.72 8.53
CA GLN A 179 -6.02 -11.51 8.88
C GLN A 179 -5.07 -10.31 9.09
N PRO A 180 -5.57 -9.07 8.95
CA PRO A 180 -4.77 -7.89 9.24
C PRO A 180 -4.39 -7.85 10.73
N LEU A 181 -3.21 -7.27 11.00
CA LEU A 181 -2.75 -6.95 12.36
C LEU A 181 -3.69 -5.94 13.02
N ALA A 182 -4.17 -4.97 12.24
CA ALA A 182 -5.12 -3.97 12.69
C ALA A 182 -5.94 -3.41 11.54
N ARG A 183 -7.11 -2.87 11.89
CA ARG A 183 -7.93 -2.03 11.04
C ARG A 183 -8.04 -0.64 11.68
N LEU A 184 -7.59 0.38 10.97
CA LEU A 184 -7.74 1.78 11.34
C LEU A 184 -9.01 2.30 10.68
N THR A 185 -9.85 3.01 11.42
CA THR A 185 -11.14 3.53 10.94
C THR A 185 -11.22 5.03 11.14
N ALA A 186 -12.07 5.70 10.37
CA ALA A 186 -12.41 7.08 10.66
C ALA A 186 -12.98 7.20 12.09
N GLN A 187 -12.55 8.22 12.83
CA GLN A 187 -13.07 8.56 14.16
C GLN A 187 -14.27 9.51 14.06
#